data_AF-A0ABD3M365-F1
#
_entry.id   AF-A0ABD3M365-F1
#
_cell.length_a   1.000
_cell.length_b   1.000
_cell.length_c   1.000
_cell.angle_alpha   90.00
_cell.angle_beta   90.00
_cell.angle_gamma   90.00
#
_symmetry.space_group_name_H-M   'P 1'
#
loop_
_entity.id
_entity.type
_entity.pdbx_description
1 polymer ?
#
loop_
_entity_poly.entity_id
_entity_poly.type
_entity_poly.pdbx_seq_one_letter_code
_entity_poly.pdbx_strand_id
1 'polypeptide(L)'
;MELGARLRIQNEEFLSAQKTWSRYQHKLTISEAERQHYKRLHDEAEKALRDTVQEVKNQRALVLHNVEDAKAFMKIMPAHFQDHGRLEQVEVYAELPSSMKTAMHKILGANLYLTNTV
;
A
#
# COMPACT_ATOMS: atom_id res chain seq x y z
N MET A 1 4.25 1.07 15.43
CA MET A 1 3.28 1.39 14.37
C MET A 1 2.85 0.07 13.76
N GLU A 2 1.56 -0.19 13.69
CA GLU A 2 1.04 -1.44 13.11
C GLU A 2 1.24 -1.46 11.59
N LEU A 3 1.41 -2.67 11.05
CA LEU A 3 1.85 -2.85 9.67
C LEU A 3 0.81 -2.36 8.64
N GLY A 4 -0.49 -2.50 8.94
CA GLY A 4 -1.57 -1.95 8.12
C GLY A 4 -1.54 -0.42 8.02
N ALA A 5 -1.37 0.26 9.16
CA ALA A 5 -1.25 1.72 9.21
C ALA A 5 0.03 2.20 8.49
N ARG A 6 1.15 1.49 8.67
CA ARG A 6 2.40 1.79 7.97
C ARG A 6 2.25 1.65 6.46
N LEU A 7 1.61 0.57 5.99
CA LEU A 7 1.35 0.35 4.58
C LEU A 7 0.54 1.49 3.97
N ARG A 8 -0.49 1.96 4.67
CA ARG A 8 -1.30 3.11 4.24
C ARG A 8 -0.45 4.38 4.12
N ILE A 9 0.30 4.74 5.17
CA ILE A 9 1.13 5.95 5.19
C ILE A 9 2.16 5.92 4.06
N GLN A 10 2.86 4.81 3.89
CA GLN A 10 3.88 4.67 2.86
C GLN A 10 3.30 4.73 1.44
N ASN A 11 2.09 4.24 1.24
CA ASN A 11 1.39 4.38 -0.02
C ASN A 11 0.93 5.82 -0.29
N GLU A 12 0.45 6.55 0.73
CA GLU A 12 0.11 7.97 0.61
C GLU A 12 1.35 8.82 0.27
N GLU A 13 2.48 8.57 0.95
CA GLU A 13 3.76 9.21 0.68
C GLU A 13 4.25 8.93 -0.74
N PHE A 14 4.21 7.67 -1.18
CA PHE A 14 4.55 7.29 -2.55
C PHE A 14 3.67 8.00 -3.59
N LEU A 15 2.35 8.02 -3.42
CA LEU A 15 1.44 8.69 -4.36
C LEU A 15 1.71 10.20 -4.43
N SER A 16 2.02 10.82 -3.29
CA SER A 16 2.40 12.24 -3.22
C SER A 16 3.72 12.51 -3.96
N ALA A 17 4.74 11.68 -3.71
CA ALA A 17 6.04 11.78 -4.37
C ALA A 17 5.94 11.51 -5.88
N GLN A 18 5.15 10.51 -6.30
CA GLN A 18 4.87 10.19 -7.70
C GLN A 18 4.18 11.33 -8.44
N LYS A 19 3.18 11.97 -7.81
CA LYS A 19 2.51 13.15 -8.38
C LYS A 19 3.47 14.31 -8.55
N THR A 20 4.35 14.52 -7.57
CA THR A 20 5.37 15.57 -7.59
C THR A 20 6.39 15.30 -8.69
N TRP A 21 6.96 14.10 -8.73
CA TRP A 21 7.91 13.69 -9.77
C TRP A 21 7.29 13.82 -11.17
N SER A 22 6.08 13.32 -11.38
CA SER A 22 5.36 13.41 -12.67
C SER A 22 5.17 14.86 -13.13
N ARG A 23 4.92 15.78 -12.19
CA ARG A 23 4.74 17.22 -12.49
C ARG A 23 6.05 17.91 -12.86
N TYR A 24 7.19 17.47 -12.33
CA TYR A 24 8.45 18.20 -12.40
C TYR A 24 9.51 17.55 -13.30
N GLN A 25 9.41 16.25 -13.61
CA GLN A 25 10.40 15.51 -14.40
C GLN A 25 10.68 16.11 -15.79
N HIS A 26 9.69 16.74 -16.42
CA HIS A 26 9.81 17.37 -17.74
C HIS A 26 9.75 18.90 -17.71
N LYS A 27 9.69 19.51 -16.52
CA LYS A 27 9.66 20.97 -16.43
C LYS A 27 11.05 21.54 -16.68
N LEU A 28 11.12 22.42 -17.68
CA LEU A 28 12.33 23.20 -18.01
C LEU A 28 12.56 24.37 -17.05
N THR A 29 11.55 24.75 -16.26
CA THR A 29 11.60 25.89 -15.34
C THR A 29 12.28 25.58 -14.00
N ILE A 30 12.56 24.31 -13.71
CA ILE A 30 13.27 23.92 -12.49
C ILE A 30 14.72 23.61 -12.82
N SER A 31 15.60 23.86 -11.86
CA SER A 31 17.01 23.48 -11.95
C SER A 31 17.16 21.95 -11.96
N GLU A 32 18.29 21.48 -12.50
CA GLU A 32 18.62 20.06 -12.47
C GLU A 32 18.77 19.54 -11.02
N ALA A 33 19.27 20.38 -10.10
CA ALA A 33 19.36 20.04 -8.68
C ALA A 33 17.97 19.79 -8.05
N GLU A 34 16.99 20.64 -8.35
CA GLU A 34 15.60 20.45 -7.91
C GLU A 34 14.98 19.20 -8.54
N ARG A 35 15.25 18.95 -9.83
CA ARG A 35 14.77 17.74 -10.51
C ARG A 35 15.33 16.48 -9.83
N GLN A 36 16.62 16.45 -9.54
CA GLN A 36 17.26 15.36 -8.82
C GLN A 36 16.77 15.22 -7.39
N HIS A 37 16.40 16.32 -6.73
CA HIS A 37 15.77 16.28 -5.41
C HIS A 37 14.41 15.58 -5.47
N TYR A 38 13.52 15.96 -6.39
CA TYR A 38 12.21 15.31 -6.54
C TYR A 38 12.32 13.86 -6.98
N LYS A 39 13.30 13.52 -7.83
CA LYS A 39 13.58 12.14 -8.20
C LYS A 39 13.99 11.31 -6.97
N ARG A 40 14.89 11.82 -6.13
CA ARG A 40 15.31 11.14 -4.89
C ARG A 40 14.14 10.89 -3.95
N LEU A 41 13.28 11.89 -3.74
CA LEU A 41 12.07 11.72 -2.91
C LEU A 41 11.13 10.64 -3.45
N HIS A 42 10.97 10.58 -4.78
CA HIS A 42 10.20 9.52 -5.42
C HIS A 42 10.83 8.13 -5.20
N ASP A 43 12.13 8.01 -5.47
CA ASP A 43 12.84 6.73 -5.35
C ASP A 43 12.88 6.23 -3.89
N GLU A 44 13.03 7.15 -2.92
CA GLU A 44 12.98 6.85 -1.48
C GLU A 44 11.59 6.37 -1.05
N ALA A 45 10.53 7.08 -1.46
CA ALA A 45 9.15 6.69 -1.14
C ALA A 45 8.76 5.36 -1.80
N GLU A 46 9.18 5.12 -3.05
CA GLU A 46 8.97 3.84 -3.71
C GLU A 46 9.67 2.69 -2.97
N LYS A 47 10.92 2.90 -2.56
CA LYS A 47 11.67 1.92 -1.78
C LYS A 47 10.99 1.64 -0.44
N ALA A 48 10.55 2.68 0.28
CA ALA A 48 9.92 2.51 1.58
C ALA A 48 8.55 1.78 1.50
N LEU A 49 7.76 2.05 0.46
CA LEU A 49 6.55 1.28 0.15
C LEU A 49 6.89 -0.18 -0.16
N ARG A 50 7.89 -0.43 -1.01
CA ARG A 50 8.33 -1.79 -1.39
C ARG A 50 8.81 -2.59 -0.18
N ASP A 51 9.60 -1.98 0.68
CA ASP A 51 10.10 -2.60 1.91
C ASP A 51 8.93 -2.97 2.84
N THR A 52 7.94 -2.09 2.97
CA THR A 52 6.73 -2.34 3.79
C THR A 52 5.86 -3.45 3.19
N VAL A 53 5.68 -3.47 1.87
CA VAL A 53 5.00 -4.57 1.16
C VAL A 53 5.72 -5.89 1.40
N GLN A 54 7.05 -5.91 1.31
CA GLN A 54 7.81 -7.13 1.55
C GLN A 54 7.69 -7.60 3.00
N GLU A 55 7.65 -6.67 3.95
CA GLU A 55 7.39 -6.98 5.35
C GLU A 55 6.01 -7.61 5.54
N VAL A 56 4.97 -7.08 4.88
CA VAL A 56 3.62 -7.69 4.87
C VAL A 56 3.65 -9.10 4.31
N LYS A 57 4.34 -9.33 3.18
CA LYS A 57 4.47 -10.67 2.58
C LYS A 57 5.24 -11.65 3.46
N ASN A 58 6.08 -11.17 4.37
CA ASN A 58 6.83 -12.02 5.29
C ASN A 58 6.01 -12.39 6.54
N GLN A 59 4.91 -11.68 6.81
CA GLN A 59 3.97 -12.00 7.87
C GLN A 59 2.95 -13.04 7.41
N ARG A 60 2.47 -13.86 8.36
CA ARG A 60 1.38 -14.82 8.10
C ARG A 60 0.00 -14.16 8.11
N ALA A 61 -0.18 -13.19 9.00
CA ALA A 61 -1.41 -12.46 9.15
C ALA A 61 -1.14 -10.95 9.08
N LEU A 62 -2.02 -10.23 8.40
CA LEU A 62 -2.04 -8.77 8.40
C LEU A 62 -3.30 -8.30 9.11
N VAL A 63 -3.14 -7.45 10.11
CA VAL A 63 -4.25 -6.84 10.84
C VAL A 63 -4.50 -5.42 10.32
N LEU A 64 -5.75 -5.13 10.00
CA LEU A 64 -6.24 -3.85 9.50
C LEU A 64 -7.26 -3.30 10.50
N HIS A 65 -6.86 -2.27 11.25
CA HIS A 65 -7.62 -1.78 12.40
C HIS A 65 -8.74 -0.81 12.04
N ASN A 66 -8.75 -0.28 10.83
CA ASN A 66 -9.75 0.67 10.37
C ASN A 66 -10.03 0.50 8.88
N VAL A 67 -11.10 1.15 8.43
CA VAL A 67 -11.56 1.11 7.03
C VAL A 67 -10.52 1.71 6.07
N GLU A 68 -9.75 2.71 6.49
CA GLU A 68 -8.75 3.36 5.63
C GLU A 68 -7.54 2.45 5.36
N ASP A 69 -7.08 1.70 6.36
CA ASP A 69 -6.02 0.71 6.21
C ASP A 69 -6.46 -0.39 5.23
N ALA A 70 -7.72 -0.83 5.33
CA ALA A 70 -8.29 -1.80 4.40
C ALA A 70 -8.43 -1.26 2.97
N LYS A 71 -8.82 0.01 2.80
CA LYS A 71 -8.85 0.66 1.49
C LYS A 71 -7.46 0.76 0.87
N ALA A 72 -6.46 1.14 1.66
CA ALA A 72 -5.08 1.22 1.20
C ALA A 72 -4.56 -0.14 0.76
N PHE A 73 -4.75 -1.16 1.59
CA PHE A 73 -4.37 -2.54 1.28
C PHE A 73 -5.01 -3.03 -0.03
N MET A 74 -6.32 -2.82 -0.22
CA MET A 74 -7.01 -3.19 -1.46
C MET A 74 -6.46 -2.50 -2.71
N LYS A 75 -5.99 -1.25 -2.60
CA LYS A 75 -5.42 -0.51 -3.74
C LYS A 75 -4.02 -1.02 -4.10
N ILE A 76 -3.24 -1.42 -3.11
CA ILE A 76 -1.84 -1.85 -3.26
C ILE A 76 -1.77 -3.30 -3.76
N MET A 77 -2.67 -4.15 -3.29
CA MET A 77 -2.70 -5.60 -3.58
C MET A 77 -2.54 -5.94 -5.07
N PRO A 78 -3.37 -5.42 -6.01
CA PRO A 78 -3.29 -5.81 -7.42
C PRO A 78 -1.93 -5.50 -8.07
N ALA A 79 -1.27 -4.41 -7.64
CA ALA A 79 0.00 -3.98 -8.24
C ALA A 79 1.21 -4.65 -7.60
N HIS A 80 1.16 -4.98 -6.31
CA HIS A 80 2.33 -5.39 -5.54
C HIS A 80 2.28 -6.83 -5.02
N PHE A 81 1.12 -7.48 -5.04
CA PHE A 81 0.90 -8.84 -4.49
C PHE A 81 0.49 -9.84 -5.57
N GLN A 82 1.20 -9.87 -6.71
CA GLN A 82 1.11 -11.00 -7.65
C GLN A 82 1.51 -12.33 -6.98
N ASP A 83 2.48 -12.26 -6.06
CA ASP A 83 2.81 -13.29 -5.09
C ASP A 83 2.53 -12.75 -3.68
N HIS A 84 1.73 -13.49 -2.91
CA HIS A 84 1.37 -13.15 -1.53
C HIS A 84 2.47 -13.49 -0.52
N GLY A 85 3.52 -14.21 -0.94
CA GLY A 85 4.59 -14.66 -0.08
C GLY A 85 4.08 -15.62 0.99
N ARG A 86 4.28 -15.27 2.26
CA ARG A 86 3.83 -16.02 3.43
C ARG A 86 2.51 -15.50 4.01
N LEU A 87 1.92 -14.48 3.40
CA LEU A 87 0.65 -13.93 3.86
C LEU A 87 -0.47 -14.94 3.56
N GLU A 88 -1.09 -15.43 4.63
CA GLU A 88 -2.14 -16.46 4.62
C GLU A 88 -3.49 -15.88 5.08
N GLN A 89 -3.47 -14.80 5.88
CA GLN A 89 -4.66 -14.23 6.49
C GLN A 89 -4.64 -12.70 6.52
N VAL A 90 -5.81 -12.10 6.34
CA VAL A 90 -6.04 -10.67 6.57
C VAL A 90 -7.20 -10.51 7.55
N GLU A 91 -6.93 -9.85 8.67
CA GLU A 91 -7.91 -9.59 9.72
C GLU A 91 -8.34 -8.13 9.64
N VAL A 92 -9.65 -7.88 9.63
CA VAL A 92 -10.19 -6.53 9.64
C VAL A 92 -11.00 -6.31 10.91
N TYR A 93 -10.54 -5.37 11.73
CA TYR A 93 -11.16 -4.94 12.98
C TYR A 93 -11.97 -3.66 12.75
N ALA A 94 -12.78 -3.66 11.70
CA ALA A 94 -13.64 -2.55 11.36
C ALA A 94 -14.89 -3.06 10.64
N GLU A 95 -16.02 -2.37 10.86
CA GLU A 95 -17.23 -2.67 10.12
C GLU A 95 -17.08 -2.25 8.66
N LEU A 96 -16.74 -3.22 7.80
CA LEU A 96 -16.63 -3.00 6.38
C LEU A 96 -18.00 -3.03 5.69
N PRO A 97 -18.29 -2.08 4.78
CA PRO A 97 -19.44 -2.16 3.89
C PRO A 97 -19.45 -3.48 3.10
N SER A 98 -20.63 -4.04 2.83
CA SER A 98 -20.76 -5.32 2.11
C SER A 98 -20.07 -5.30 0.74
N SER A 99 -20.12 -4.18 0.02
CA SER A 99 -19.41 -4.00 -1.25
C SER A 99 -17.89 -4.12 -1.12
N MET A 100 -17.33 -3.61 -0.02
CA MET A 100 -15.90 -3.66 0.27
C MET A 100 -15.47 -5.07 0.69
N LYS A 101 -16.27 -5.77 1.50
CA LYS A 101 -16.04 -7.19 1.83
C LYS A 101 -15.97 -8.04 0.56
N THR A 102 -16.95 -7.92 -0.33
CA THR A 102 -16.96 -8.65 -1.61
C THR A 102 -15.73 -8.34 -2.45
N ALA A 103 -15.33 -7.06 -2.53
CA ALA A 103 -14.15 -6.66 -3.27
C ALA A 103 -12.85 -7.19 -2.64
N MET A 104 -12.73 -7.20 -1.30
CA MET A 104 -11.59 -7.79 -0.59
C MET A 104 -11.50 -9.30 -0.86
N HIS A 105 -12.60 -10.05 -0.74
CA HIS A 105 -12.63 -11.47 -1.07
C HIS A 105 -12.17 -11.74 -2.51
N LYS A 106 -12.58 -10.89 -3.47
CA LYS A 106 -12.17 -11.03 -4.87
C LYS A 106 -10.67 -10.79 -5.07
N ILE A 107 -10.08 -9.84 -4.34
CA ILE A 107 -8.66 -9.49 -4.42
C ILE A 107 -7.78 -10.52 -3.69
N LEU A 108 -8.24 -11.00 -2.54
CA LEU A 108 -7.57 -12.02 -1.73
C LEU A 108 -7.66 -13.42 -2.38
N GLY A 109 -8.69 -13.65 -3.19
CA GLY A 109 -8.91 -14.93 -3.86
C GLY A 109 -9.23 -16.05 -2.88
N ALA A 110 -9.03 -17.31 -3.30
CA ALA A 110 -9.30 -18.49 -2.48
C ALA A 110 -8.20 -18.81 -1.45
N ASN A 111 -7.03 -18.17 -1.55
CA ASN A 111 -5.82 -18.54 -0.82
C ASN A 111 -5.58 -17.71 0.45
N LEU A 112 -6.31 -16.62 0.62
CA LEU A 112 -6.20 -15.71 1.76
C LEU A 112 -7.52 -15.63 2.50
N TYR A 113 -7.50 -15.90 3.80
CA TYR A 113 -8.70 -15.84 4.63
C TYR A 113 -8.96 -14.41 5.10
N LEU A 114 -10.17 -13.90 4.87
CA LEU A 114 -10.65 -12.65 5.47
C LEU A 114 -11.39 -12.96 6.77
N THR A 115 -10.84 -12.52 7.89
CA THR A 115 -11.51 -12.66 9.20
C THR A 115 -12.00 -11.28 9.63
N ASN A 116 -13.32 -11.14 9.81
CA ASN A 116 -13.92 -9.91 10.29
C ASN A 116 -14.18 -10.05 11.79
N THR A 117 -13.30 -9.47 12.59
CA THR A 117 -13.37 -9.57 14.06
C THR A 117 -13.99 -8.26 14.54
N VAL A 118 -15.33 -8.26 14.70
CA VAL A 118 -16.11 -7.12 15.22
C VAL A 118 -16.68 -7.49 16.57
#